data_AF-A0A1C6EGG1-F1
#
_entry.id   AF-A0A1C6EGG1-F1
#
_cell.length_a   1.000
_cell.length_b   1.000
_cell.length_c   1.000
_cell.angle_alpha   90.00
_cell.angle_beta   90.00
_cell.angle_gamma   90.00
#
_symmetry.space_group_name_H-M   'P 1'
#
loop_
_entity.id
_entity.type
_entity.pdbx_description
1 polymer ?
#
loop_
_entity_poly.entity_id
_entity_poly.type
_entity_poly.pdbx_seq_one_letter_code
_entity_poly.pdbx_strand_id
1 'polypeptide(L)'
;MNDIVPELLEKIQKQFQKDLKNNSKIKNILLKQKRETIDYTDSLEFAKEIGNILKDSLKENIDEELLPDGKMYYNIAQRILEPTIKNNFDIIADQCEKTQNILNKKAKIGLQSAKIDYNEEKTRSIINYISNAESYSQRENSFLSAIVTNAKSIVDDAVKNNADLHYKAGLNPKIIRTARGKTCKWCQAVAGIYDYSKVSNTGNDVFRRHANCDCSVVYDPGDKSNKVQNVWNKKIEYRPKQEEIKKRIILSKENKKISNKNIIEMRKLVGTKIGTAEISSFSEHFEERMQERGVEMESVLDAVRKPLKIDDPKTDKQGRTSFKIVGKNATIYVNPDTGTVTTVHKTHSRVVRKLLDGKED
;
A
#
# COMPACT_ATOMS: atom_id res chain seq x y z
N MET A 1 48.71 7.60 8.48
CA MET A 1 47.93 6.35 8.67
C MET A 1 47.64 5.79 7.29
N ASN A 2 47.93 4.51 7.04
CA ASN A 2 47.63 3.90 5.75
C ASN A 2 46.10 3.73 5.61
N ASP A 3 45.58 3.93 4.41
CA ASP A 3 44.17 3.71 4.11
C ASP A 3 43.87 2.20 4.15
N ILE A 4 43.21 1.75 5.22
CA ILE A 4 42.89 0.33 5.47
C ILE A 4 41.76 -0.19 4.55
N VAL A 5 40.99 0.71 3.95
CA VAL A 5 39.71 0.37 3.30
C VAL A 5 39.87 -0.53 2.07
N PRO A 6 40.84 -0.32 1.15
CA PRO A 6 40.95 -1.16 -0.04
C PRO A 6 41.22 -2.63 0.28
N GLU A 7 42.17 -2.90 1.17
CA GLU A 7 42.51 -4.27 1.59
C GLU A 7 41.36 -4.92 2.35
N LEU A 8 40.72 -4.17 3.24
CA LEU A 8 39.57 -4.63 4.01
C LEU A 8 38.37 -4.99 3.10
N LEU A 9 38.05 -4.12 2.14
CA LEU A 9 36.98 -4.38 1.17
C LEU A 9 37.27 -5.63 0.34
N GLU A 10 38.52 -5.80 -0.11
CA GLU A 10 38.91 -6.99 -0.87
C GLU A 10 38.76 -8.28 -0.04
N LYS A 11 39.14 -8.26 1.24
CA LYS A 11 38.95 -9.40 2.16
C LYS A 11 37.47 -9.75 2.33
N ILE A 12 36.63 -8.75 2.61
CA ILE A 12 35.18 -8.92 2.75
C ILE A 12 34.57 -9.53 1.48
N GLN A 13 34.93 -9.01 0.30
CA GLN A 13 34.42 -9.49 -0.97
C GLN A 13 34.86 -10.93 -1.27
N LYS A 14 36.13 -11.28 -1.01
CA LYS A 14 36.64 -12.64 -1.18
C LYS A 14 35.93 -13.64 -0.28
N GLN A 15 35.75 -13.29 0.99
CA GLN A 15 35.04 -14.14 1.96
C GLN A 15 33.58 -14.33 1.54
N PHE A 16 32.88 -13.24 1.19
CA PHE A 16 31.50 -13.29 0.70
C PHE A 16 31.36 -14.25 -0.50
N GLN A 17 32.25 -14.13 -1.50
CA GLN A 17 32.20 -14.98 -2.69
C GLN A 17 32.48 -16.45 -2.39
N LYS A 18 33.41 -16.72 -1.45
CA LYS A 18 33.72 -18.08 -1.00
C LYS A 18 32.50 -18.71 -0.31
N ASP A 19 31.87 -18.00 0.61
CA ASP A 19 30.74 -18.51 1.39
C ASP A 19 29.49 -18.66 0.53
N LEU A 20 29.24 -17.72 -0.38
CA LEU A 20 28.19 -17.81 -1.38
C LEU A 20 28.32 -19.09 -2.21
N LYS A 21 29.52 -19.41 -2.70
CA LYS A 21 29.78 -20.63 -3.49
C LYS A 21 29.63 -21.91 -2.67
N ASN A 22 29.79 -21.85 -1.35
CA ASN A 22 29.73 -23.01 -0.47
C ASN A 22 28.35 -23.23 0.16
N ASN A 23 27.47 -22.22 0.17
CA ASN A 23 26.16 -22.30 0.80
C ASN A 23 25.23 -23.33 0.12
N SER A 24 24.88 -24.39 0.86
CA SER A 24 24.05 -25.50 0.37
C SER A 24 22.59 -25.12 0.17
N LYS A 25 22.03 -24.22 0.99
CA LYS A 25 20.65 -23.74 0.84
C LYS A 25 20.49 -22.94 -0.45
N ILE A 26 21.43 -22.03 -0.72
CA ILE A 26 21.46 -21.25 -1.97
C ILE A 26 21.53 -22.20 -3.17
N LYS A 27 22.41 -23.21 -3.16
CA LYS A 27 22.47 -24.22 -4.22
C LYS A 27 21.14 -24.93 -4.44
N ASN A 28 20.45 -25.32 -3.36
CA ASN A 28 19.14 -25.98 -3.44
C ASN A 28 18.07 -25.06 -4.04
N ILE A 29 18.06 -23.78 -3.70
CA ILE A 29 17.13 -22.79 -4.28
C ILE A 29 17.41 -22.60 -5.77
N LEU A 30 18.68 -22.48 -6.17
CA LEU A 30 19.07 -22.38 -7.58
C LEU A 30 18.69 -23.64 -8.38
N LEU A 31 18.72 -24.82 -7.77
CA LEU A 31 18.21 -26.05 -8.39
C LEU A 31 16.69 -26.01 -8.58
N LYS A 32 15.92 -25.52 -7.60
CA LYS A 32 14.47 -25.30 -7.76
C LYS A 32 14.16 -24.31 -8.88
N GLN A 33 14.94 -23.23 -8.98
CA GLN A 33 14.82 -22.27 -10.09
C GLN A 33 15.02 -22.95 -11.45
N LYS A 34 16.09 -23.76 -11.60
CA LYS A 34 16.35 -24.50 -12.85
C LYS A 34 15.23 -25.47 -13.21
N ARG A 35 14.57 -26.05 -12.21
CA ARG A 35 13.41 -26.95 -12.38
C ARG A 35 12.09 -26.19 -12.58
N GLU A 36 12.14 -24.85 -12.64
CA GLU A 36 10.97 -23.99 -12.67
C GLU A 36 9.99 -24.26 -11.52
N THR A 37 10.43 -24.70 -10.33
CA THR A 37 9.56 -24.97 -9.16
C THR A 37 9.65 -23.91 -8.07
N ILE A 38 10.44 -22.87 -8.29
CA ILE A 38 10.67 -21.78 -7.34
C ILE A 38 9.43 -20.87 -7.15
N ASP A 39 9.34 -20.25 -5.98
CA ASP A 39 8.40 -19.18 -5.62
C ASP A 39 9.07 -18.07 -4.79
N TYR A 40 8.30 -17.06 -4.37
CA TYR A 40 8.83 -15.95 -3.55
C TYR A 40 9.25 -16.35 -2.13
N THR A 41 8.77 -17.49 -1.61
CA THR A 41 9.27 -18.02 -0.34
C THR A 41 10.72 -18.44 -0.47
N ASP A 42 11.05 -19.12 -1.56
CA ASP A 42 12.43 -19.50 -1.88
C ASP A 42 13.29 -18.25 -2.13
N SER A 43 12.79 -17.24 -2.85
CA SER A 43 13.51 -15.96 -3.02
C SER A 43 13.76 -15.23 -1.70
N LEU A 44 12.83 -15.30 -0.74
CA LEU A 44 13.02 -14.70 0.57
C LEU A 44 14.09 -15.43 1.41
N GLU A 45 14.08 -16.76 1.41
CA GLU A 45 15.14 -17.55 2.08
C GLU A 45 16.49 -17.29 1.41
N PHE A 46 16.54 -17.22 0.07
CA PHE A 46 17.74 -16.84 -0.67
C PHE A 46 18.26 -15.47 -0.24
N ALA A 47 17.40 -14.44 -0.19
CA ALA A 47 17.78 -13.11 0.26
C ALA A 47 18.26 -13.09 1.71
N LYS A 48 17.64 -13.88 2.59
CA LYS A 48 18.09 -14.04 3.98
C LYS A 48 19.49 -14.65 4.06
N GLU A 49 19.77 -15.69 3.28
CA GLU A 49 21.10 -16.32 3.22
C GLU A 49 22.16 -15.37 2.64
N ILE A 50 21.86 -14.64 1.56
CA ILE A 50 22.76 -13.59 1.01
C ILE A 50 23.05 -12.50 2.06
N GLY A 51 22.03 -12.06 2.78
CA GLY A 51 22.18 -11.09 3.87
C GLY A 51 23.04 -11.62 5.00
N ASN A 52 22.87 -12.87 5.42
CA ASN A 52 23.67 -13.51 6.46
C ASN A 52 25.13 -13.67 6.04
N ILE A 53 25.40 -14.08 4.80
CA ILE A 53 26.78 -14.22 4.30
C ILE A 53 27.50 -12.86 4.35
N LEU A 54 26.86 -11.77 3.91
CA LEU A 54 27.45 -10.44 4.02
C LEU A 54 27.63 -10.02 5.49
N LYS A 55 26.63 -10.29 6.34
CA LYS A 55 26.71 -10.04 7.78
C LYS A 55 27.94 -10.70 8.40
N ASP A 56 28.14 -11.99 8.12
CA ASP A 56 29.22 -12.77 8.69
C ASP A 56 30.57 -12.33 8.10
N SER A 57 30.63 -12.04 6.80
CA SER A 57 31.82 -11.47 6.15
C SER A 57 32.24 -10.12 6.75
N LEU A 58 31.28 -9.24 7.06
CA LEU A 58 31.56 -7.97 7.73
C LEU A 58 32.05 -8.21 9.16
N LYS A 59 31.37 -9.08 9.92
CA LYS A 59 31.70 -9.39 11.31
C LYS A 59 33.11 -9.99 11.47
N GLU A 60 33.50 -10.86 10.56
CA GLU A 60 34.81 -11.54 10.61
C GLU A 60 35.99 -10.64 10.23
N ASN A 61 35.74 -9.53 9.51
CA ASN A 61 36.80 -8.68 8.97
C ASN A 61 36.82 -7.28 9.60
N ILE A 62 35.76 -6.87 10.29
CA ILE A 62 35.64 -5.54 10.90
C ILE A 62 35.50 -5.70 12.40
N ASP A 63 36.53 -5.27 13.12
CA ASP A 63 36.51 -5.10 14.56
C ASP A 63 36.82 -3.64 14.92
N GLU A 64 36.63 -3.31 16.20
CA GLU A 64 36.87 -1.96 16.72
C GLU A 64 38.35 -1.56 16.69
N GLU A 65 39.27 -2.53 16.88
CA GLU A 65 40.71 -2.28 16.95
C GLU A 65 41.30 -1.89 15.59
N LEU A 66 40.73 -2.39 14.51
CA LEU A 66 41.08 -2.02 13.13
C LEU A 66 40.60 -0.62 12.75
N LEU A 67 39.65 -0.05 13.47
CA LEU A 67 39.04 1.24 13.15
C LEU A 67 39.79 2.40 13.82
N PRO A 68 39.90 3.57 13.16
CA PRO A 68 40.52 4.73 13.79
C PRO A 68 39.70 5.16 15.01
N ASP A 69 40.36 5.23 16.17
CA ASP A 69 39.75 5.54 17.47
C ASP A 69 38.54 4.65 17.82
N GLY A 70 38.49 3.41 17.31
CA GLY A 70 37.35 2.51 17.51
C GLY A 70 36.08 2.88 16.73
N LYS A 71 36.16 3.87 15.84
CA LYS A 71 34.99 4.47 15.19
C LYS A 71 34.92 4.18 13.70
N MET A 72 33.73 3.77 13.25
CA MET A 72 33.42 3.59 11.83
C MET A 72 33.03 4.92 11.17
N TYR A 73 34.01 5.74 10.79
CA TYR A 73 33.74 7.01 10.09
C TYR A 73 32.94 6.84 8.78
N TYR A 74 32.17 7.87 8.41
CA TYR A 74 31.27 7.83 7.24
C TYR A 74 32.00 7.44 5.95
N ASN A 75 33.18 7.98 5.69
CA ASN A 75 33.98 7.66 4.51
C ASN A 75 34.44 6.18 4.47
N ILE A 76 34.77 5.60 5.63
CA ILE A 76 35.13 4.18 5.76
C ILE A 76 33.89 3.32 5.51
N ALA A 77 32.80 3.61 6.21
CA ALA A 77 31.54 2.89 6.08
C ALA A 77 31.00 2.96 4.64
N GLN A 78 31.01 4.13 4.02
CA GLN A 78 30.51 4.33 2.66
C GLN A 78 31.26 3.45 1.65
N ARG A 79 32.60 3.52 1.66
CA ARG A 79 33.45 2.79 0.71
C ARG A 79 33.37 1.28 0.86
N ILE A 80 33.02 0.78 2.05
CA ILE A 80 32.82 -0.66 2.29
C ILE A 80 31.38 -1.08 1.97
N LEU A 81 30.40 -0.34 2.47
CA LEU A 81 29.00 -0.75 2.50
C LEU A 81 28.26 -0.46 1.19
N GLU A 82 28.54 0.65 0.50
CA GLU A 82 27.90 0.92 -0.80
C GLU A 82 28.14 -0.22 -1.81
N PRO A 83 29.40 -0.62 -2.13
CA PRO A 83 29.62 -1.67 -3.12
C PRO A 83 29.11 -3.04 -2.66
N THR A 84 29.22 -3.36 -1.37
CA THR A 84 28.80 -4.68 -0.85
C THR A 84 27.27 -4.81 -0.76
N ILE A 85 26.57 -3.78 -0.29
CA ILE A 85 25.10 -3.75 -0.27
C ILE A 85 24.54 -3.71 -1.69
N LYS A 86 25.18 -2.96 -2.61
CA LYS A 86 24.78 -2.94 -4.02
C LYS A 86 24.91 -4.31 -4.67
N ASN A 87 26.04 -4.99 -4.47
CA ASN A 87 26.23 -6.36 -4.97
C ASN A 87 25.16 -7.33 -4.43
N ASN A 88 24.83 -7.24 -3.13
CA ASN A 88 23.73 -8.02 -2.56
C ASN A 88 22.39 -7.69 -3.23
N PHE A 89 22.12 -6.41 -3.49
CA PHE A 89 20.93 -5.99 -4.20
C PHE A 89 20.84 -6.60 -5.60
N ASP A 90 21.90 -6.50 -6.39
CA ASP A 90 21.91 -6.99 -7.78
C ASP A 90 21.65 -8.50 -7.83
N ILE A 91 22.28 -9.28 -6.93
CA ILE A 91 22.08 -10.73 -6.81
C ILE A 91 20.63 -11.08 -6.44
N ILE A 92 20.04 -10.36 -5.48
CA ILE A 92 18.68 -10.64 -5.00
C ILE A 92 17.63 -10.18 -6.03
N ALA A 93 17.86 -9.05 -6.69
CA ALA A 93 16.98 -8.52 -7.73
C ALA A 93 16.89 -9.47 -8.93
N ASP A 94 18.03 -9.97 -9.41
CA ASP A 94 18.09 -10.99 -10.47
C ASP A 94 17.33 -12.28 -10.08
N GLN A 95 17.50 -12.74 -8.84
CA GLN A 95 16.76 -13.90 -8.32
C GLN A 95 15.24 -13.65 -8.31
N CYS A 96 14.80 -12.45 -7.92
CA CYS A 96 13.39 -12.08 -7.91
C CYS A 96 12.81 -11.99 -9.33
N GLU A 97 13.56 -11.43 -10.28
CA GLU A 97 13.17 -11.33 -11.68
C GLU A 97 12.94 -12.74 -12.28
N LYS A 98 13.89 -13.65 -12.06
CA LYS A 98 13.78 -15.05 -12.51
C LYS A 98 12.59 -15.76 -11.89
N THR A 99 12.40 -15.62 -10.58
CA THR A 99 11.25 -16.18 -9.87
C THR A 99 9.94 -15.67 -10.48
N GLN A 100 9.80 -14.36 -10.68
CA GLN A 100 8.57 -13.80 -11.21
C GLN A 100 8.30 -14.21 -12.66
N ASN A 101 9.31 -14.25 -13.51
CA ASN A 101 9.17 -14.72 -14.89
C ASN A 101 8.68 -16.18 -14.93
N ILE A 102 9.20 -17.04 -14.06
CA ILE A 102 8.72 -18.44 -13.91
C ILE A 102 7.25 -18.46 -13.45
N LEU A 103 6.89 -17.64 -12.46
CA LEU A 103 5.52 -17.58 -11.97
C LEU A 103 4.54 -17.05 -13.03
N ASN A 104 4.93 -16.03 -13.81
CA ASN A 104 4.14 -15.49 -14.93
C ASN A 104 3.92 -16.54 -16.02
N LYS A 105 4.99 -17.26 -16.40
CA LYS A 105 4.91 -18.37 -17.36
C LYS A 105 3.94 -19.45 -16.89
N LYS A 106 4.02 -19.89 -15.63
CA LYS A 106 3.08 -20.86 -15.03
C LYS A 106 1.64 -20.38 -15.03
N ALA A 107 1.44 -19.09 -14.79
CA ALA A 107 0.14 -18.43 -14.78
C ALA A 107 -0.39 -18.09 -16.19
N LYS A 108 0.38 -18.37 -17.26
CA LYS A 108 0.08 -17.97 -18.65
C LYS A 108 -0.11 -16.45 -18.81
N ILE A 109 0.65 -15.66 -18.04
CA ILE A 109 0.69 -14.21 -18.14
C ILE A 109 1.82 -13.84 -19.11
N GLY A 110 1.49 -13.08 -20.16
CA GLY A 110 2.45 -12.63 -21.18
C GLY A 110 3.31 -11.42 -20.80
N LEU A 111 3.34 -11.06 -19.51
CA LEU A 111 4.13 -9.94 -18.98
C LEU A 111 5.43 -10.45 -18.39
N GLN A 112 6.50 -9.68 -18.60
CA GLN A 112 7.77 -9.90 -17.91
C GLN A 112 7.71 -9.33 -16.49
N SER A 113 8.63 -9.78 -15.64
CA SER A 113 8.83 -9.22 -14.30
C SER A 113 9.06 -7.71 -14.35
N ALA A 114 8.49 -6.98 -13.40
CA ALA A 114 8.84 -5.60 -13.11
C ALA A 114 10.30 -5.51 -12.66
N LYS A 115 10.98 -4.45 -13.10
CA LYS A 115 12.29 -4.08 -12.58
C LYS A 115 12.15 -3.50 -11.18
N ILE A 116 13.18 -3.71 -10.36
CA ILE A 116 13.28 -3.16 -9.00
C ILE A 116 14.41 -2.15 -9.04
N ASP A 117 14.17 -0.98 -8.46
CA ASP A 117 15.17 0.07 -8.37
C ASP A 117 15.98 -0.06 -7.08
N TYR A 118 17.27 0.23 -7.19
CA TYR A 118 18.16 0.26 -6.04
C TYR A 118 17.84 1.47 -5.17
N ASN A 119 17.55 1.23 -3.88
CA ASN A 119 17.26 2.30 -2.94
C ASN A 119 18.54 2.82 -2.28
N GLU A 120 19.12 3.87 -2.88
CA GLU A 120 20.32 4.54 -2.36
C GLU A 120 20.11 5.15 -0.96
N GLU A 121 18.91 5.67 -0.68
CA GLU A 121 18.59 6.28 0.62
C GLU A 121 18.60 5.27 1.76
N LYS A 122 18.08 4.05 1.53
CA LYS A 122 18.17 2.95 2.52
C LYS A 122 19.63 2.63 2.84
N THR A 123 20.49 2.56 1.82
CA THR A 123 21.93 2.31 2.00
C THR A 123 22.60 3.44 2.76
N ARG A 124 22.34 4.70 2.38
CA ARG A 124 22.82 5.89 3.08
C ARG A 124 22.37 5.92 4.53
N SER A 125 21.14 5.49 4.81
CA SER A 125 20.60 5.39 6.17
C SER A 125 21.35 4.36 7.01
N ILE A 126 21.73 3.21 6.44
CA ILE A 126 22.56 2.20 7.13
C ILE A 126 23.97 2.74 7.41
N ILE A 127 24.57 3.43 6.44
CA ILE A 127 25.90 4.06 6.59
C ILE A 127 25.86 5.11 7.70
N ASN A 128 24.90 6.03 7.65
CA ASN A 128 24.70 7.04 8.69
C ASN A 128 24.44 6.41 10.06
N TYR A 129 23.70 5.30 10.11
CA TYR A 129 23.40 4.62 11.36
C TYR A 129 24.67 4.11 12.04
N ILE A 130 25.59 3.46 11.33
CA ILE A 130 26.82 2.95 11.96
C ILE A 130 27.84 4.08 12.21
N SER A 131 27.91 5.08 11.33
CA SER A 131 28.91 6.15 11.43
C SER A 131 28.64 7.23 12.46
N ASN A 132 27.39 7.35 12.90
CA ASN A 132 27.00 8.24 14.00
C ASN A 132 27.10 7.57 15.39
N ALA A 133 27.72 6.39 15.49
CA ALA A 133 28.03 5.77 16.76
C ALA A 133 29.29 6.40 17.39
N GLU A 134 29.38 6.39 18.71
CA GLU A 134 30.61 6.78 19.41
C GLU A 134 31.71 5.75 19.21
N SER A 135 31.34 4.45 19.25
CA SER A 135 32.19 3.32 18.91
C SER A 135 31.45 2.33 18.01
N TYR A 136 32.19 1.53 17.24
CA TYR A 136 31.61 0.49 16.37
C TYR A 136 30.82 -0.56 17.17
N SER A 137 31.39 -1.05 18.27
CA SER A 137 30.78 -2.07 19.13
C SER A 137 29.40 -1.66 19.68
N GLN A 138 29.16 -0.37 19.91
CA GLN A 138 27.88 0.15 20.39
C GLN A 138 26.71 -0.23 19.48
N ARG A 139 26.93 -0.29 18.16
CA ARG A 139 25.87 -0.54 17.16
C ARG A 139 26.11 -1.76 16.29
N GLU A 140 27.23 -2.47 16.46
CA GLU A 140 27.61 -3.61 15.62
C GLU A 140 26.45 -4.61 15.43
N ASN A 141 25.87 -5.12 16.54
CA ASN A 141 24.83 -6.15 16.48
C ASN A 141 23.58 -5.68 15.71
N SER A 142 23.08 -4.46 15.98
CA SER A 142 21.90 -3.92 15.31
C SER A 142 22.18 -3.53 13.86
N PHE A 143 23.39 -3.03 13.57
CA PHE A 143 23.89 -2.75 12.24
C PHE A 143 23.94 -4.02 11.38
N LEU A 144 24.57 -5.09 11.87
CA LEU A 144 24.64 -6.39 11.21
C LEU A 144 23.24 -6.98 10.97
N SER A 145 22.33 -6.84 11.94
CA SER A 145 20.90 -7.17 11.79
C SER A 145 20.20 -6.37 10.69
N ALA A 146 20.56 -5.09 10.51
CA ALA A 146 20.00 -4.23 9.48
C ALA A 146 20.41 -4.70 8.07
N ILE A 147 21.62 -5.24 7.88
CA ILE A 147 22.07 -5.81 6.59
C ILE A 147 21.15 -6.94 6.13
N VAL A 148 20.84 -7.89 7.02
CA VAL A 148 19.95 -9.02 6.72
C VAL A 148 18.51 -8.54 6.47
N THR A 149 18.07 -7.54 7.24
CA THR A 149 16.74 -6.94 7.07
C THR A 149 16.60 -6.23 5.72
N ASN A 150 17.64 -5.49 5.31
CA ASN A 150 17.70 -4.81 4.03
C ASN A 150 17.60 -5.81 2.87
N ALA A 151 18.36 -6.90 2.93
CA ALA A 151 18.32 -7.97 1.94
C ALA A 151 16.90 -8.53 1.74
N LYS A 152 16.20 -8.85 2.84
CA LYS A 152 14.81 -9.34 2.80
C LYS A 152 13.81 -8.31 2.25
N SER A 153 14.07 -7.02 2.44
CA SER A 153 13.17 -5.96 1.97
C SER A 153 13.14 -5.83 0.44
N ILE A 154 14.22 -6.21 -0.24
CA ILE A 154 14.29 -6.20 -1.71
C ILE A 154 13.26 -7.15 -2.31
N VAL A 155 13.01 -8.29 -1.65
CA VAL A 155 12.00 -9.26 -2.08
C VAL A 155 10.58 -8.68 -1.92
N ASP A 156 10.31 -7.89 -0.87
CA ASP A 156 9.01 -7.22 -0.74
C ASP A 156 8.82 -6.17 -1.81
N ASP A 157 9.85 -5.38 -2.10
CA ASP A 157 9.84 -4.36 -3.14
C ASP A 157 9.56 -5.04 -4.50
N ALA A 158 10.18 -6.21 -4.77
CA ALA A 158 9.89 -7.04 -5.95
C ALA A 158 8.42 -7.47 -6.03
N VAL A 159 7.89 -8.01 -4.93
CA VAL A 159 6.51 -8.49 -4.84
C VAL A 159 5.52 -7.35 -5.07
N LYS A 160 5.79 -6.19 -4.46
CA LYS A 160 4.95 -4.98 -4.59
C LYS A 160 4.96 -4.45 -6.02
N ASN A 161 6.13 -4.31 -6.64
CA ASN A 161 6.26 -3.79 -8.00
C ASN A 161 5.56 -4.69 -9.02
N ASN A 162 5.66 -6.01 -8.85
CA ASN A 162 4.99 -6.96 -9.75
C ASN A 162 3.48 -7.02 -9.53
N ALA A 163 3.02 -6.94 -8.28
CA ALA A 163 1.59 -6.81 -8.01
C ALA A 163 1.02 -5.52 -8.62
N ASP A 164 1.74 -4.40 -8.54
CA ASP A 164 1.34 -3.14 -9.19
C ASP A 164 1.29 -3.26 -10.72
N LEU A 165 2.33 -3.82 -11.33
CA LEU A 165 2.39 -4.07 -12.78
C LEU A 165 1.19 -4.90 -13.25
N HIS A 166 0.90 -6.01 -12.57
CA HIS A 166 -0.20 -6.89 -12.93
C HIS A 166 -1.56 -6.25 -12.71
N TYR A 167 -1.73 -5.49 -11.61
CA TYR A 167 -2.95 -4.74 -11.36
C TYR A 167 -3.22 -3.68 -12.45
N LYS A 168 -2.19 -2.91 -12.82
CA LYS A 168 -2.25 -1.93 -13.92
C LYS A 168 -2.56 -2.58 -15.27
N ALA A 169 -2.13 -3.83 -15.48
CA ALA A 169 -2.48 -4.63 -16.64
C ALA A 169 -3.92 -5.23 -16.60
N GLY A 170 -4.72 -4.89 -15.59
CA GLY A 170 -6.11 -5.36 -15.45
C GLY A 170 -6.26 -6.72 -14.77
N LEU A 171 -5.19 -7.27 -14.20
CA LEU A 171 -5.25 -8.50 -13.40
C LEU A 171 -5.68 -8.19 -11.96
N ASN A 172 -6.00 -9.24 -11.21
CA ASN A 172 -6.41 -9.13 -9.80
C ASN A 172 -5.41 -9.85 -8.88
N PRO A 173 -4.20 -9.28 -8.70
CA PRO A 173 -3.15 -9.92 -7.92
C PRO A 173 -3.53 -10.04 -6.43
N LYS A 174 -3.06 -11.11 -5.79
CA LYS A 174 -3.26 -11.35 -4.35
C LYS A 174 -1.95 -11.35 -3.59
N ILE A 175 -1.92 -10.65 -2.47
CA ILE A 175 -0.79 -10.58 -1.55
C ILE A 175 -1.02 -11.54 -0.39
N ILE A 176 -0.09 -12.45 -0.17
CA ILE A 176 -0.14 -13.43 0.91
C ILE A 176 0.96 -13.09 1.90
N ARG A 177 0.58 -12.66 3.10
CA ARG A 177 1.51 -12.42 4.19
C ARG A 177 1.40 -13.53 5.23
N THR A 178 2.53 -14.20 5.48
CA THR A 178 2.61 -15.32 6.43
C THR A 178 3.53 -14.95 7.58
N ALA A 179 3.00 -14.99 8.80
CA ALA A 179 3.80 -14.89 10.01
C ALA A 179 4.52 -16.22 10.31
N ARG A 180 5.82 -16.18 10.67
CA ARG A 180 6.64 -17.38 10.94
C ARG A 180 7.37 -17.32 12.27
N GLY A 181 7.23 -18.35 13.10
CA GLY A 181 7.91 -18.47 14.41
C GLY A 181 7.27 -17.62 15.51
N LYS A 182 8.06 -17.24 16.55
CA LYS A 182 7.65 -16.33 17.62
C LYS A 182 7.61 -14.87 17.12
N THR A 183 6.68 -14.58 16.21
CA THR A 183 6.52 -13.22 15.63
C THR A 183 5.78 -12.28 16.57
N CYS A 184 6.08 -10.98 16.48
CA CYS A 184 5.41 -9.95 17.27
C CYS A 184 3.90 -9.87 16.99
N LYS A 185 3.12 -9.35 17.95
CA LYS A 185 1.65 -9.22 17.85
C LYS A 185 1.20 -8.51 16.58
N TRP A 186 1.91 -7.45 16.19
CA TRP A 186 1.59 -6.72 14.96
C TRP A 186 1.77 -7.58 13.70
N CYS A 187 2.87 -8.33 13.59
CA CYS A 187 3.11 -9.23 12.44
C CYS A 187 2.05 -10.33 12.33
N GLN A 188 1.59 -10.85 13.48
CA GLN A 188 0.47 -11.80 13.51
C GLN A 188 -0.82 -11.11 13.05
N ALA A 189 -1.03 -9.86 13.48
CA ALA A 189 -2.22 -9.09 13.16
C ALA A 189 -2.29 -8.59 11.71
N VAL A 190 -1.19 -8.59 10.95
CA VAL A 190 -1.20 -8.22 9.52
C VAL A 190 -0.99 -9.43 8.60
N ALA A 191 -0.93 -10.65 9.14
CA ALA A 191 -0.86 -11.86 8.34
C ALA A 191 -2.24 -12.10 7.68
N GLY A 192 -2.24 -12.45 6.40
CA GLY A 192 -3.47 -12.40 5.62
C GLY A 192 -3.29 -12.71 4.14
N ILE A 193 -4.41 -13.00 3.47
CA ILE A 193 -4.51 -12.95 2.01
C ILE A 193 -5.29 -11.68 1.68
N TYR A 194 -4.72 -10.82 0.85
CA TYR A 194 -5.27 -9.51 0.50
C TYR A 194 -5.45 -9.39 -1.00
N ASP A 195 -6.60 -8.86 -1.44
CA ASP A 195 -6.74 -8.37 -2.80
C ASP A 195 -5.88 -7.11 -2.94
N TYR A 196 -4.96 -7.07 -3.92
CA TYR A 196 -4.02 -5.96 -4.04
C TYR A 196 -4.72 -4.59 -4.13
N SER A 197 -5.86 -4.51 -4.83
CA SER A 197 -6.66 -3.28 -4.95
C SER A 197 -7.14 -2.69 -3.61
N LYS A 198 -7.25 -3.51 -2.56
CA LYS A 198 -7.65 -3.06 -1.22
C LYS A 198 -6.48 -2.64 -0.34
N VAL A 199 -5.26 -3.00 -0.73
CA VAL A 199 -4.04 -2.75 0.06
C VAL A 199 -3.00 -1.92 -0.68
N SER A 200 -3.26 -1.56 -1.94
CA SER A 200 -2.40 -0.71 -2.75
C SER A 200 -2.32 0.73 -2.22
N ASN A 201 -3.41 1.24 -1.63
CA ASN A 201 -3.54 2.65 -1.20
C ASN A 201 -3.58 2.85 0.34
N THR A 202 -3.49 1.81 1.16
CA THR A 202 -3.72 1.89 2.62
C THR A 202 -2.46 2.13 3.47
N GLY A 203 -1.43 2.77 2.93
CA GLY A 203 -0.18 3.02 3.66
C GLY A 203 0.77 1.82 3.76
N ASN A 204 0.46 0.71 3.07
CA ASN A 204 1.33 -0.45 2.82
C ASN A 204 1.74 -1.30 4.03
N ASP A 205 0.95 -1.35 5.11
CA ASP A 205 1.30 -2.16 6.30
C ASP A 205 1.58 -3.64 5.96
N VAL A 206 0.88 -4.18 4.96
CA VAL A 206 1.07 -5.55 4.44
C VAL A 206 2.46 -5.77 3.82
N PHE A 207 3.16 -4.73 3.40
CA PHE A 207 4.53 -4.81 2.85
C PHE A 207 5.61 -4.38 3.86
N ARG A 208 5.25 -3.77 4.99
CA ARG A 208 6.22 -3.29 5.99
C ARG A 208 6.81 -4.45 6.80
N ARG A 209 8.11 -4.40 7.10
CA ARG A 209 8.78 -5.35 8.02
C ARG A 209 9.35 -4.61 9.22
N HIS A 210 9.32 -5.26 10.39
CA HIS A 210 10.19 -4.88 11.49
C HIS A 210 11.62 -5.37 11.25
N ALA A 211 12.58 -4.76 11.94
CA ALA A 211 13.94 -5.30 12.04
C ALA A 211 13.89 -6.77 12.52
N ASN A 212 14.74 -7.62 11.93
CA ASN A 212 14.87 -9.04 12.30
C ASN A 212 13.60 -9.90 12.12
N CYS A 213 12.63 -9.46 11.31
CA CYS A 213 11.41 -10.22 11.07
C CYS A 213 11.59 -11.30 9.99
N ASP A 214 11.11 -12.53 10.25
CA ASP A 214 11.14 -13.67 9.32
C ASP A 214 9.78 -13.96 8.63
N CYS A 215 8.80 -13.06 8.77
CA CYS A 215 7.54 -13.19 8.02
C CYS A 215 7.80 -13.21 6.51
N SER A 216 6.92 -13.80 5.72
CA SER A 216 7.00 -13.75 4.25
C SER A 216 5.86 -12.94 3.67
N VAL A 217 6.14 -12.20 2.60
CA VAL A 217 5.13 -11.58 1.73
C VAL A 217 5.33 -12.18 0.35
N VAL A 218 4.32 -12.91 -0.12
CA VAL A 218 4.37 -13.69 -1.37
C VAL A 218 3.22 -13.25 -2.26
N TYR A 219 3.43 -13.35 -3.57
CA TYR A 219 2.45 -13.05 -4.60
C TYR A 219 2.08 -14.32 -5.38
N ASP A 220 0.78 -14.55 -5.59
CA ASP A 220 0.27 -15.59 -6.49
C ASP A 220 -0.29 -14.96 -7.79
N PRO A 221 0.38 -15.13 -8.94
CA PRO A 221 -0.13 -14.70 -10.24
C PRO A 221 -1.16 -15.65 -10.86
N GLY A 222 -1.28 -16.88 -10.34
CA GLY A 222 -2.06 -17.94 -10.94
C GLY A 222 -3.51 -17.98 -10.46
N ASP A 223 -4.43 -17.82 -11.40
CA ASP A 223 -5.88 -17.98 -11.26
C ASP A 223 -6.34 -19.45 -10.97
N LYS A 224 -5.52 -20.28 -10.31
CA LYS A 224 -5.71 -21.75 -10.27
C LYS A 224 -6.04 -22.36 -8.92
N SER A 225 -6.20 -21.59 -7.85
CA SER A 225 -6.90 -22.10 -6.66
C SER A 225 -8.19 -21.32 -6.44
N ASN A 226 -9.34 -21.96 -6.72
CA ASN A 226 -10.67 -21.48 -6.33
C ASN A 226 -10.90 -21.52 -4.80
N LYS A 227 -9.81 -21.54 -4.02
CA LYS A 227 -9.79 -21.75 -2.59
C LYS A 227 -8.85 -20.71 -1.99
N VAL A 228 -9.41 -19.75 -1.28
CA VAL A 228 -8.60 -18.86 -0.43
C VAL A 228 -8.86 -19.24 1.02
N GLN A 229 -7.78 -19.50 1.76
CA GLN A 229 -7.89 -19.74 3.19
C GLN A 229 -7.82 -18.40 3.92
N ASN A 230 -8.88 -18.05 4.62
CA ASN A 230 -8.93 -16.87 5.46
C ASN A 230 -7.99 -17.06 6.65
N VAL A 231 -7.00 -16.17 6.81
CA VAL A 231 -5.88 -16.35 7.75
C VAL A 231 -6.31 -16.23 9.22
N TRP A 232 -7.42 -15.54 9.49
CA TRP A 232 -7.90 -15.29 10.85
C TRP A 232 -8.77 -16.41 11.38
N ASN A 233 -9.65 -16.94 10.53
CA ASN A 233 -10.60 -17.97 10.94
C ASN A 233 -10.27 -19.36 10.36
N LYS A 234 -9.17 -19.47 9.59
CA LYS A 234 -8.69 -20.67 8.89
C LYS A 234 -9.70 -21.33 7.95
N LYS A 235 -10.84 -20.68 7.67
CA LYS A 235 -11.88 -21.21 6.79
C LYS A 235 -11.42 -21.16 5.35
N ILE A 236 -11.67 -22.25 4.63
CA ILE A 236 -11.52 -22.30 3.18
C ILE A 236 -12.76 -21.61 2.61
N GLU A 237 -12.57 -20.42 2.06
CA GLU A 237 -13.62 -19.68 1.39
C GLU A 237 -13.56 -19.97 -0.11
N TYR A 238 -14.71 -20.37 -0.65
CA TYR A 238 -14.90 -20.52 -2.09
C TYR A 238 -15.11 -19.15 -2.72
N ARG A 239 -14.57 -18.94 -3.93
CA ARG A 239 -14.87 -17.73 -4.70
C ARG A 239 -16.39 -17.53 -4.82
N PRO A 240 -16.89 -16.29 -4.69
CA PRO A 240 -18.27 -15.97 -5.06
C PRO A 240 -18.51 -16.34 -6.52
N LYS A 241 -19.65 -16.97 -6.83
CA LYS A 241 -19.98 -17.49 -8.17
C LYS A 241 -19.84 -16.36 -9.22
N GLN A 242 -19.46 -16.70 -10.45
CA GLN A 242 -19.30 -15.71 -11.53
C GLN A 242 -20.53 -14.81 -11.73
N GLU A 243 -21.72 -15.30 -11.38
CA GLU A 243 -22.96 -14.51 -11.39
C GLU A 243 -22.99 -13.38 -10.34
N GLU A 244 -22.40 -13.58 -9.16
CA GLU A 244 -22.27 -12.53 -8.14
C GLU A 244 -21.23 -11.48 -8.54
N ILE A 245 -20.17 -11.91 -9.23
CA ILE A 245 -19.16 -11.01 -9.81
C ILE A 245 -19.80 -10.18 -10.94
N LYS A 246 -20.58 -10.81 -11.83
CA LYS A 246 -21.35 -10.11 -12.86
C LYS A 246 -22.33 -9.12 -12.24
N LYS A 247 -23.07 -9.50 -11.18
CA LYS A 247 -23.96 -8.60 -10.44
C LYS A 247 -23.21 -7.41 -9.85
N ARG A 248 -22.02 -7.60 -9.27
CA ARG A 248 -21.19 -6.50 -8.74
C ARG A 248 -20.59 -5.60 -9.83
N ILE A 249 -20.18 -6.16 -10.97
CA ILE A 249 -19.71 -5.38 -12.13
C ILE A 249 -20.86 -4.56 -12.72
N ILE A 250 -22.06 -5.14 -12.82
CA ILE A 250 -23.27 -4.44 -13.26
C ILE A 250 -23.58 -3.31 -12.29
N LEU A 251 -23.63 -3.60 -10.98
CA LEU A 251 -23.88 -2.59 -9.93
C LEU A 251 -22.82 -1.47 -9.94
N SER A 252 -21.55 -1.81 -10.19
CA SER A 252 -20.46 -0.83 -10.29
C SER A 252 -20.59 0.04 -11.55
N LYS A 253 -20.97 -0.55 -12.70
CA LYS A 253 -21.24 0.20 -13.94
C LYS A 253 -22.47 1.09 -13.79
N GLU A 254 -23.52 0.61 -13.12
CA GLU A 254 -24.73 1.36 -12.80
C GLU A 254 -24.40 2.53 -11.86
N ASN A 255 -23.66 2.29 -10.78
CA ASN A 255 -23.21 3.33 -9.85
C ASN A 255 -22.34 4.40 -10.54
N LYS A 256 -21.45 4.00 -11.46
CA LYS A 256 -20.64 4.94 -12.24
C LYS A 256 -21.50 5.77 -13.22
N LYS A 257 -22.52 5.15 -13.83
CA LYS A 257 -23.48 5.84 -14.70
C LYS A 257 -24.35 6.82 -13.90
N ILE A 258 -24.80 6.44 -12.71
CA ILE A 258 -25.55 7.29 -11.78
C ILE A 258 -24.69 8.47 -11.31
N SER A 259 -23.44 8.23 -10.89
CA SER A 259 -22.51 9.29 -10.51
C SER A 259 -22.28 10.30 -11.64
N ASN A 260 -22.03 9.84 -12.88
CA ASN A 260 -21.89 10.72 -14.03
C ASN A 260 -23.17 11.51 -14.34
N LYS A 261 -24.36 10.89 -14.20
CA LYS A 261 -25.65 11.58 -14.36
C LYS A 261 -25.83 12.67 -13.31
N ASN A 262 -25.53 12.36 -12.05
CA ASN A 262 -25.64 13.30 -10.93
C ASN A 262 -24.70 14.50 -11.10
N ILE A 263 -23.46 14.28 -11.57
CA ILE A 263 -22.52 15.37 -11.88
C ILE A 263 -23.09 16.31 -12.96
N ILE A 264 -23.71 15.76 -14.01
CA ILE A 264 -24.35 16.55 -15.06
C ILE A 264 -25.53 17.36 -14.50
N GLU A 265 -26.34 16.77 -13.64
CA GLU A 265 -27.48 17.44 -13.01
C GLU A 265 -27.05 18.52 -12.01
N MET A 266 -26.01 18.28 -11.22
CA MET A 266 -25.41 19.29 -10.34
C MET A 266 -24.89 20.48 -11.15
N ARG A 267 -24.19 20.25 -12.27
CA ARG A 267 -23.75 21.34 -13.16
C ARG A 267 -24.90 22.18 -13.70
N LYS A 268 -26.06 21.58 -13.97
CA LYS A 268 -27.26 22.32 -14.42
C LYS A 268 -27.86 23.21 -13.33
N LEU A 269 -27.57 22.93 -12.06
CA LEU A 269 -28.03 23.75 -10.93
C LEU A 269 -27.10 24.93 -10.63
N VAL A 270 -25.82 24.83 -11.01
CA VAL A 270 -24.89 25.95 -10.86
C VAL A 270 -25.41 27.17 -11.64
N GLY A 271 -25.44 28.32 -10.99
CA GLY A 271 -26.03 29.57 -11.51
C GLY A 271 -27.51 29.76 -11.17
N THR A 272 -28.16 28.80 -10.50
CA THR A 272 -29.55 28.95 -10.06
C THR A 272 -29.63 29.81 -8.81
N LYS A 273 -30.41 30.89 -8.85
CA LYS A 273 -30.71 31.74 -7.69
C LYS A 273 -31.77 31.10 -6.80
N ILE A 274 -31.48 30.95 -5.52
CA ILE A 274 -32.41 30.42 -4.53
C ILE A 274 -32.23 31.07 -3.16
N GLY A 275 -33.34 31.56 -2.60
CA GLY A 275 -33.28 32.37 -1.37
C GLY A 275 -32.39 33.59 -1.58
N THR A 276 -31.38 33.75 -0.71
CA THR A 276 -30.42 34.86 -0.76
C THR A 276 -29.13 34.53 -1.51
N ALA A 277 -29.02 33.37 -2.16
CA ALA A 277 -27.77 32.89 -2.75
C ALA A 277 -27.95 32.40 -4.19
N GLU A 278 -26.84 32.34 -4.92
CA GLU A 278 -26.75 31.66 -6.21
C GLU A 278 -25.92 30.39 -6.02
N ILE A 279 -26.42 29.25 -6.48
CA ILE A 279 -25.70 27.98 -6.32
C ILE A 279 -24.43 28.03 -7.16
N SER A 280 -23.27 27.96 -6.51
CA SER A 280 -21.95 28.00 -7.17
C SER A 280 -21.32 26.61 -7.30
N SER A 281 -21.57 25.75 -6.32
CA SER A 281 -20.82 24.50 -6.13
C SER A 281 -21.53 23.55 -5.15
N PHE A 282 -21.09 22.30 -5.14
CA PHE A 282 -21.53 21.26 -4.21
C PHE A 282 -20.29 20.77 -3.44
N SER A 283 -20.38 20.63 -2.12
CA SER A 283 -19.25 20.17 -1.31
C SER A 283 -19.09 18.65 -1.42
N GLU A 284 -17.86 18.17 -1.18
CA GLU A 284 -17.59 16.73 -1.02
C GLU A 284 -18.50 16.12 0.07
N HIS A 285 -18.69 16.85 1.17
CA HIS A 285 -19.59 16.42 2.24
C HIS A 285 -21.05 16.26 1.79
N PHE A 286 -21.54 17.09 0.86
CA PHE A 286 -22.87 16.91 0.30
C PHE A 286 -22.98 15.61 -0.51
N GLU A 287 -21.97 15.30 -1.33
CA GLU A 287 -21.93 14.08 -2.14
C GLU A 287 -21.87 12.82 -1.26
N GLU A 288 -21.04 12.83 -0.23
CA GLU A 288 -20.97 11.75 0.78
C GLU A 288 -22.34 11.53 1.44
N ARG A 289 -23.00 12.61 1.89
CA ARG A 289 -24.30 12.52 2.57
C ARG A 289 -25.42 12.07 1.66
N MET A 290 -25.40 12.38 0.37
CA MET A 290 -26.35 11.82 -0.61
C MET A 290 -26.26 10.30 -0.64
N GLN A 291 -25.04 9.77 -0.74
CA GLN A 291 -24.80 8.32 -0.83
C GLN A 291 -25.17 7.61 0.48
N GLU A 292 -24.66 8.08 1.62
CA GLU A 292 -24.93 7.49 2.94
C GLU A 292 -26.42 7.44 3.27
N ARG A 293 -27.17 8.47 2.86
CA ARG A 293 -28.60 8.62 3.21
C ARG A 293 -29.52 8.11 2.10
N GLY A 294 -28.97 7.70 0.95
CA GLY A 294 -29.73 7.28 -0.23
C GLY A 294 -30.73 8.34 -0.68
N VAL A 295 -30.28 9.59 -0.84
CA VAL A 295 -31.07 10.70 -1.39
C VAL A 295 -30.79 10.78 -2.89
N GLU A 296 -31.85 10.70 -3.71
CA GLU A 296 -31.73 10.81 -5.17
C GLU A 296 -31.53 12.26 -5.62
N MET A 297 -30.74 12.46 -6.68
CA MET A 297 -30.44 13.81 -7.21
C MET A 297 -31.70 14.51 -7.71
N GLU A 298 -32.67 13.77 -8.25
CA GLU A 298 -33.97 14.31 -8.67
C GLU A 298 -34.74 14.94 -7.49
N SER A 299 -34.56 14.43 -6.27
CA SER A 299 -35.17 15.00 -5.08
C SER A 299 -34.50 16.32 -4.69
N VAL A 300 -33.19 16.45 -4.92
CA VAL A 300 -32.45 17.71 -4.74
C VAL A 300 -32.87 18.72 -5.81
N LEU A 301 -33.01 18.30 -7.06
CA LEU A 301 -33.52 19.13 -8.15
C LEU A 301 -34.93 19.68 -7.84
N ASP A 302 -35.83 18.84 -7.31
CA ASP A 302 -37.16 19.27 -6.86
C ASP A 302 -37.08 20.28 -5.72
N ALA A 303 -36.23 20.04 -4.72
CA ALA A 303 -36.03 20.97 -3.60
C ALA A 303 -35.53 22.35 -4.06
N VAL A 304 -34.66 22.40 -5.07
CA VAL A 304 -34.18 23.66 -5.65
C VAL A 304 -35.23 24.32 -6.54
N ARG A 305 -35.91 23.57 -7.41
CA ARG A 305 -36.85 24.16 -8.37
C ARG A 305 -38.20 24.52 -7.77
N LYS A 306 -38.66 23.76 -6.77
CA LYS A 306 -39.99 23.87 -6.15
C LYS A 306 -39.91 23.66 -4.64
N PRO A 307 -39.19 24.54 -3.91
CA PRO A 307 -39.07 24.42 -2.47
C PRO A 307 -40.45 24.54 -1.79
N LEU A 308 -40.70 23.70 -0.79
CA LEU A 308 -41.85 23.84 0.10
C LEU A 308 -41.65 24.97 1.10
N LYS A 309 -40.39 25.14 1.55
CA LYS A 309 -39.98 26.20 2.47
C LYS A 309 -38.51 26.55 2.27
N ILE A 310 -38.19 27.83 2.36
CA ILE A 310 -36.83 28.34 2.50
C ILE A 310 -36.78 29.07 3.84
N ASP A 311 -35.86 28.67 4.71
CA ASP A 311 -35.62 29.35 5.99
C ASP A 311 -34.59 30.48 5.79
N ASP A 312 -34.59 31.48 6.69
CA ASP A 312 -33.56 32.51 6.71
C ASP A 312 -32.18 31.94 7.09
N PRO A 313 -31.07 32.58 6.64
CA PRO A 313 -29.73 32.19 7.03
C PRO A 313 -29.51 32.18 8.54
N LYS A 314 -28.85 31.11 9.03
CA LYS A 314 -28.46 30.96 10.44
C LYS A 314 -26.98 30.66 10.53
N THR A 315 -26.34 31.27 11.52
CA THR A 315 -24.93 31.06 11.82
C THR A 315 -24.80 30.12 13.00
N ASP A 316 -23.98 29.08 12.89
CA ASP A 316 -23.73 28.16 13.99
C ASP A 316 -22.69 28.71 14.99
N LYS A 317 -22.45 27.97 16.09
CA LYS A 317 -21.45 28.33 17.12
C LYS A 317 -20.00 28.38 16.59
N GLN A 318 -19.75 27.86 15.40
CA GLN A 318 -18.44 27.81 14.75
C GLN A 318 -18.31 28.91 13.67
N GLY A 319 -19.29 29.82 13.57
CA GLY A 319 -19.28 30.93 12.62
C GLY A 319 -19.68 30.55 11.19
N ARG A 320 -20.24 29.35 10.98
CA ARG A 320 -20.65 28.91 9.63
C ARG A 320 -22.09 29.30 9.37
N THR A 321 -22.29 30.10 8.33
CA THR A 321 -23.62 30.54 7.90
C THR A 321 -24.21 29.54 6.90
N SER A 322 -25.45 29.12 7.12
CA SER A 322 -26.21 28.36 6.14
C SER A 322 -27.71 28.62 6.27
N PHE A 323 -28.43 28.52 5.15
CA PHE A 323 -29.88 28.52 5.15
C PHE A 323 -30.42 27.18 4.65
N LYS A 324 -31.60 26.81 5.14
CA LYS A 324 -32.21 25.49 4.92
C LYS A 324 -33.30 25.60 3.85
N ILE A 325 -33.27 24.70 2.88
CA ILE A 325 -34.28 24.57 1.84
C ILE A 325 -34.95 23.20 2.00
N VAL A 326 -36.26 23.20 2.18
CA VAL A 326 -37.07 22.00 2.38
C VAL A 326 -37.85 21.72 1.10
N GLY A 327 -37.50 20.65 0.39
CA GLY A 327 -38.30 20.06 -0.68
C GLY A 327 -39.14 18.89 -0.19
N LYS A 328 -39.92 18.28 -1.10
CA LYS A 328 -40.80 17.15 -0.77
C LYS A 328 -40.02 15.94 -0.27
N ASN A 329 -38.92 15.60 -0.93
CA ASN A 329 -38.15 14.38 -0.66
C ASN A 329 -36.73 14.65 -0.14
N ALA A 330 -36.18 15.84 -0.42
CA ALA A 330 -34.87 16.24 0.05
C ALA A 330 -34.91 17.61 0.74
N THR A 331 -34.07 17.76 1.76
CA THR A 331 -33.80 19.01 2.45
C THR A 331 -32.32 19.32 2.30
N ILE A 332 -31.97 20.47 1.75
CA ILE A 332 -30.58 20.88 1.53
C ILE A 332 -30.23 22.12 2.34
N TYR A 333 -28.93 22.28 2.59
CA TYR A 333 -28.36 23.45 3.25
C TYR A 333 -27.39 24.14 2.32
N VAL A 334 -27.51 25.46 2.21
CA VAL A 334 -26.72 26.28 1.30
C VAL A 334 -26.02 27.37 2.10
N ASN A 335 -24.72 27.55 1.88
CA ASN A 335 -23.98 28.68 2.42
C ASN A 335 -24.34 29.94 1.59
N PRO A 336 -24.89 31.00 2.21
CA PRO A 336 -25.31 32.18 1.47
C PRO A 336 -24.16 33.00 0.90
N ASP A 337 -22.98 32.96 1.52
CA ASP A 337 -21.81 33.76 1.13
C ASP A 337 -21.09 33.13 -0.05
N THR A 338 -20.94 31.80 -0.04
CA THR A 338 -20.20 31.08 -1.08
C THR A 338 -21.10 30.50 -2.17
N GLY A 339 -22.40 30.34 -1.91
CA GLY A 339 -23.33 29.63 -2.79
C GLY A 339 -23.14 28.11 -2.79
N THR A 340 -22.34 27.56 -1.88
CA THR A 340 -22.04 26.12 -1.83
C THR A 340 -23.16 25.35 -1.14
N VAL A 341 -23.64 24.28 -1.77
CA VAL A 341 -24.54 23.31 -1.12
C VAL A 341 -23.70 22.40 -0.22
N THR A 342 -23.94 22.44 1.09
CA THR A 342 -23.02 21.86 2.09
C THR A 342 -23.44 20.48 2.59
N THR A 343 -24.74 20.19 2.64
CA THR A 343 -25.27 18.89 3.08
C THR A 343 -26.72 18.68 2.63
N VAL A 344 -27.19 17.44 2.72
CA VAL A 344 -28.55 17.03 2.34
C VAL A 344 -29.12 15.95 3.24
N HIS A 345 -30.42 16.03 3.51
CA HIS A 345 -31.18 15.06 4.29
C HIS A 345 -32.43 14.61 3.54
N LYS A 346 -32.92 13.39 3.82
CA LYS A 346 -34.29 13.00 3.45
C LYS A 346 -35.29 13.87 4.21
N THR A 347 -36.27 14.44 3.52
CA THR A 347 -37.33 15.19 4.19
C THR A 347 -38.27 14.21 4.88
N HIS A 348 -38.52 14.43 6.18
CA HIS A 348 -39.42 13.57 6.93
C HIS A 348 -40.88 13.82 6.52
N SER A 349 -41.68 12.76 6.33
CA SER A 349 -43.08 12.84 5.89
C SER A 349 -43.94 13.77 6.76
N ARG A 350 -43.73 13.76 8.08
CA ARG A 350 -44.36 14.69 9.03
C ARG A 350 -44.10 16.18 8.71
N VAL A 351 -42.89 16.52 8.26
CA VAL A 351 -42.52 17.90 7.88
C VAL A 351 -43.23 18.27 6.60
N VAL A 352 -43.24 17.38 5.61
CA VAL A 352 -43.94 17.58 4.33
C VAL A 352 -45.43 17.83 4.57
N ARG A 353 -46.09 16.95 5.34
CA ARG A 353 -47.51 17.07 5.67
C ARG A 353 -47.83 18.40 6.34
N LYS A 354 -47.01 18.82 7.33
CA LYS A 354 -47.19 20.11 8.00
C LYS A 354 -47.08 21.29 7.04
N LEU A 355 -46.20 21.22 6.03
CA LEU A 355 -45.97 22.31 5.06
C LEU A 355 -46.96 22.30 3.89
N LEU A 356 -47.64 21.18 3.63
CA LEU A 356 -48.64 21.03 2.58
C LEU A 356 -50.07 21.19 3.11
N ASP A 357 -50.41 20.55 4.22
CA ASP A 357 -51.77 20.60 4.81
C ASP A 357 -52.00 21.93 5.55
N GLY A 358 -50.93 22.61 5.99
CA GLY A 358 -51.01 23.98 6.51
C GLY A 358 -51.12 25.06 5.42
N LYS A 359 -51.45 24.68 4.17
CA LYS A 359 -51.77 25.59 3.06
C LYS A 359 -53.22 25.48 2.59
N GLU A 360 -54.08 24.73 3.29
CA GLU A 360 -55.53 24.92 3.22
C GLU A 360 -55.92 25.93 4.30
N ASP A 361 -55.90 27.21 3.93
CA ASP A 361 -56.75 28.26 4.47
C ASP A 361 -57.31 29.06 3.27
#